data_AF-A0A653CC74-F1
#
_entry.id   AF-A0A653CC74-F1
#
_cell.length_a   1.000
_cell.length_b   1.000
_cell.length_c   1.000
_cell.angle_alpha   90.00
_cell.angle_beta   90.00
_cell.angle_gamma   90.00
#
_symmetry.space_group_name_H-M   'P 1'
#
loop_
_entity.id
_entity.type
_entity.pdbx_description
1 polymer ?
#
loop_
_entity_poly.entity_id
_entity_poly.type
_entity_poly.pdbx_seq_one_letter_code
_entity_poly.pdbx_strand_id
1 'polypeptide(L)'
;MVDKFKRGVIISVWSIVQASFHLLWVIFAFLFRTCNIQPKQYWLILIYFTYFYSKRCGKIVVESSSAPFCLHEDLYTIVKNINEGAKFPEESQNAARTDFYIFVYMIADSLWLVTSLFMLVGLYLKVKRLTSICFYAPFLLSTATIILLDVVASVHYGLDIHLVHDYTTWLKFIGVENYKKFSSYNKHVTAKYIPVMTPVLLCIFFAKCLVFWIINVVNFYKVINLAILAYIDEPANYYGM
;
A
#
# COMPACT_ATOMS: atom_id res chain seq x y z
N MET A 1 -6.78 -18.80 -30.87
CA MET A 1 -7.94 -18.40 -30.02
C MET A 1 -7.75 -18.80 -28.56
N VAL A 2 -7.41 -20.06 -28.28
CA VAL A 2 -7.21 -20.61 -26.91
C VAL A 2 -6.19 -19.81 -26.09
N ASP A 3 -5.07 -19.42 -26.69
CA ASP A 3 -4.00 -18.72 -25.98
C ASP A 3 -4.36 -17.26 -25.58
N LYS A 4 -5.15 -16.55 -26.39
CA LYS A 4 -5.64 -15.20 -26.06
C LYS A 4 -6.66 -15.24 -24.92
N PHE A 5 -7.59 -16.20 -24.97
CA PHE A 5 -8.58 -16.43 -23.91
C PHE A 5 -7.89 -16.79 -22.58
N LYS A 6 -6.96 -17.75 -22.60
CA LYS A 6 -6.20 -18.16 -21.42
C LYS A 6 -5.44 -16.98 -20.80
N ARG A 7 -4.80 -16.13 -21.62
CA ARG A 7 -4.13 -14.91 -21.15
C ARG A 7 -5.09 -13.93 -20.47
N GLY A 8 -6.25 -13.65 -21.09
CA GLY A 8 -7.26 -12.77 -20.49
C GLY A 8 -7.76 -13.28 -19.13
N VAL A 9 -8.01 -14.58 -19.01
CA VAL A 9 -8.43 -15.21 -17.75
C VAL A 9 -7.34 -15.08 -16.69
N ILE A 10 -6.08 -15.39 -17.03
CA ILE A 10 -4.95 -15.25 -16.09
C ILE A 10 -4.82 -13.80 -15.60
N ILE A 11 -4.93 -12.82 -16.50
CA ILE A 11 -4.84 -11.40 -16.13
C ILE A 11 -5.98 -11.01 -15.19
N SER A 12 -7.22 -11.42 -15.50
CA SER A 12 -8.38 -11.11 -14.66
C SER A 12 -8.25 -11.72 -13.26
N VAL A 13 -7.85 -13.00 -13.19
CA VAL A 13 -7.65 -13.70 -11.92
C VAL A 13 -6.52 -13.08 -11.11
N TRP A 14 -5.41 -12.73 -11.77
CA TRP A 14 -4.29 -12.03 -11.13
C TRP A 14 -4.76 -10.70 -10.51
N SER A 15 -5.49 -9.88 -11.27
CA SER A 15 -6.01 -8.60 -10.78
C SER A 15 -6.99 -8.79 -9.61
N ILE A 16 -7.84 -9.81 -9.64
CA ILE A 16 -8.75 -10.15 -8.53
C ILE A 16 -7.95 -10.50 -7.26
N VAL A 17 -6.96 -11.38 -7.37
CA VAL A 17 -6.12 -11.80 -6.23
C VAL A 17 -5.35 -10.61 -5.66
N GLN A 18 -4.72 -9.82 -6.53
CA GLN A 18 -3.93 -8.67 -6.10
C GLN A 18 -4.81 -7.57 -5.47
N ALA A 19 -5.95 -7.24 -6.07
CA ALA A 19 -6.90 -6.28 -5.52
C ALA A 19 -7.42 -6.74 -4.16
N SER A 20 -7.75 -8.03 -4.00
CA SER A 20 -8.23 -8.59 -2.74
C SER A 20 -7.16 -8.50 -1.64
N PHE A 21 -5.92 -8.87 -1.95
CA PHE A 21 -4.82 -8.79 -0.98
C PHE A 21 -4.54 -7.35 -0.54
N HIS A 22 -4.48 -6.42 -1.50
CA HIS A 22 -4.24 -5.02 -1.17
C HIS A 22 -5.43 -4.39 -0.42
N LEU A 23 -6.67 -4.74 -0.77
CA LEU A 23 -7.86 -4.29 -0.06
C LEU A 23 -7.88 -4.80 1.39
N LEU A 24 -7.50 -6.05 1.65
CA LEU A 24 -7.33 -6.58 3.01
C LEU A 24 -6.30 -5.79 3.82
N TRP A 25 -5.17 -5.47 3.20
CA TRP A 25 -4.15 -4.61 3.81
C TRP A 25 -4.69 -3.20 4.12
N VAL A 26 -5.40 -2.56 3.18
CA VAL A 26 -5.99 -1.23 3.37
C VAL A 26 -7.07 -1.24 4.45
N ILE A 27 -7.89 -2.28 4.53
CA ILE A 27 -8.86 -2.46 5.63
C ILE A 27 -8.13 -2.57 6.97
N PHE A 28 -7.06 -3.37 7.04
CA PHE A 28 -6.27 -3.49 8.25
C PHE A 28 -5.62 -2.16 8.67
N ALA A 29 -5.10 -1.40 7.70
CA ALA A 29 -4.57 -0.05 7.90
C ALA A 29 -5.66 0.93 8.41
N PHE A 30 -6.88 0.84 7.86
CA PHE A 30 -8.04 1.61 8.33
C PHE A 30 -8.44 1.25 9.76
N LEU A 31 -8.43 -0.05 10.12
CA LEU A 31 -8.72 -0.50 11.49
C LEU A 31 -7.67 -0.01 12.49
N PHE A 32 -6.40 0.08 12.08
CA PHE A 32 -5.36 0.75 12.86
C PHE A 32 -5.63 2.24 13.03
N ARG A 33 -5.96 2.95 11.94
CA ARG A 33 -6.23 4.39 11.97
C ARG A 33 -7.44 4.74 12.86
N THR A 34 -8.45 3.88 12.89
CA THR A 34 -9.69 4.03 13.67
C THR A 34 -9.59 3.45 15.08
N CYS A 35 -8.39 3.05 15.53
CA CYS A 35 -8.12 2.54 16.87
C CYS A 35 -8.83 1.22 17.22
N ASN A 36 -9.46 0.54 16.24
CA ASN A 36 -10.10 -0.76 16.42
C ASN A 36 -9.07 -1.87 16.67
N ILE A 37 -7.85 -1.69 16.14
CA ILE A 37 -6.70 -2.55 16.40
C ILE A 37 -5.60 -1.67 16.99
N GLN A 38 -5.10 -2.04 18.18
CA GLN A 38 -3.98 -1.35 18.81
C GLN A 38 -2.67 -2.11 18.55
N PRO A 39 -1.59 -1.40 18.20
CA PRO A 39 -0.29 -2.02 18.00
C PRO A 39 0.30 -2.43 19.36
N LYS A 40 0.54 -3.73 19.54
CA LYS A 40 1.18 -4.27 20.76
C LYS A 40 2.69 -4.42 20.63
N GLN A 41 3.16 -4.69 19.41
CA GLN A 41 4.57 -4.94 19.13
C GLN A 41 5.30 -3.62 18.81
N TYR A 42 6.49 -3.44 19.37
CA TYR A 42 7.25 -2.18 19.29
C TYR A 42 7.51 -1.71 17.84
N TRP A 43 7.70 -2.60 16.87
CA TRP A 43 7.91 -2.21 15.46
C TRP A 43 6.63 -1.71 14.80
N LEU A 44 5.47 -2.30 15.13
CA LEU A 44 4.16 -1.80 14.72
C LEU A 44 3.85 -0.46 15.36
N ILE A 45 4.28 -0.25 16.61
CA ILE A 45 4.12 1.03 17.32
C ILE A 45 4.88 2.15 16.60
N LEU A 46 6.08 1.87 16.08
CA LEU A 46 6.84 2.86 15.29
C LEU A 46 6.11 3.23 13.99
N ILE A 47 5.60 2.24 13.27
CA ILE A 47 4.77 2.49 12.06
C ILE A 47 3.54 3.31 12.43
N TYR A 48 2.88 2.92 13.52
CA TYR A 48 1.70 3.60 14.03
C TYR A 48 1.98 5.06 14.38
N PHE A 49 3.03 5.33 15.16
CA PHE A 49 3.45 6.70 15.49
C PHE A 49 3.77 7.54 14.26
N THR A 50 4.29 6.91 13.21
CA THR A 50 4.66 7.62 11.99
C THR A 50 3.46 7.96 11.11
N TYR A 51 2.57 7.00 10.89
CA TYR A 51 1.59 7.07 9.81
C TYR A 51 0.12 6.87 10.22
N PHE A 52 -0.15 6.50 11.47
CA PHE A 52 -1.50 6.18 11.93
C PHE A 52 -1.88 6.86 13.24
N TYR A 53 -0.94 7.60 13.85
CA TYR A 53 -1.13 8.17 15.17
C TYR A 53 -2.25 9.19 15.20
N SER A 54 -3.12 9.04 16.20
CA SER A 54 -4.12 10.02 16.57
C SER A 54 -4.32 9.99 18.07
N LYS A 55 -4.32 11.17 18.70
CA LYS A 55 -4.57 11.33 20.14
C LYS A 55 -5.92 10.73 20.58
N ARG A 56 -6.88 10.61 19.66
CA ARG A 56 -8.20 9.99 19.88
C ARG A 56 -8.11 8.51 20.28
N CYS A 57 -7.05 7.81 19.87
CA CYS A 57 -6.84 6.40 20.22
C CYS A 57 -6.41 6.16 21.67
N GLY A 58 -6.17 7.23 22.44
CA GLY A 58 -5.75 7.14 23.83
C GLY A 58 -4.28 6.69 23.98
N LYS A 59 -3.95 6.19 25.17
CA LYS A 59 -2.59 5.77 25.53
C LYS A 59 -2.29 4.39 24.94
N ILE A 60 -1.22 4.29 24.15
CA ILE A 60 -0.73 3.01 23.61
C ILE A 60 0.03 2.27 24.70
N VAL A 61 -0.30 0.99 24.90
CA VAL A 61 0.39 0.09 25.84
C VAL A 61 1.45 -0.69 25.06
N VAL A 62 2.71 -0.55 25.45
CA VAL A 62 3.82 -1.31 24.87
C VAL A 62 3.96 -2.63 25.64
N GLU A 63 3.67 -3.75 25.01
CA GLU A 63 3.86 -5.07 25.62
C GLU A 63 5.30 -5.56 25.41
N SER A 64 5.94 -6.10 26.45
CA SER A 64 7.26 -6.73 26.31
C SER A 64 7.08 -8.08 25.60
N SER A 65 7.52 -8.16 24.35
CA SER A 65 7.57 -9.43 23.62
C SER A 65 8.75 -10.27 24.10
N SER A 66 8.51 -11.51 24.52
CA SER A 66 9.52 -12.48 24.96
C SER A 66 10.28 -13.15 23.79
N ALA A 67 10.54 -12.40 22.73
CA ALA A 67 11.20 -12.95 21.54
C ALA A 67 12.72 -13.11 21.75
N PRO A 68 13.35 -14.17 21.23
CA PRO A 68 14.68 -14.63 21.66
C PRO A 68 15.87 -13.86 21.06
N PHE A 69 15.68 -12.63 20.57
CA PHE A 69 16.74 -11.85 19.91
C PHE A 69 17.32 -10.77 20.83
N CYS A 70 18.64 -10.82 21.10
CA CYS A 70 19.37 -9.91 21.99
C CYS A 70 19.35 -8.41 21.59
N LEU A 71 18.70 -8.03 20.48
CA LEU A 71 18.46 -6.64 20.07
C LEU A 71 17.18 -6.03 20.68
N HIS A 72 16.38 -6.82 21.42
CA HIS A 72 15.04 -6.42 21.86
C HIS A 72 15.00 -5.50 23.07
N GLU A 73 15.85 -5.73 24.09
CA GLU A 73 15.75 -5.00 25.35
C GLU A 73 15.99 -3.49 25.18
N ASP A 74 16.95 -3.12 24.33
CA ASP A 74 17.25 -1.72 24.06
C ASP A 74 16.15 -1.03 23.24
N LEU A 75 15.61 -1.70 22.21
CA LEU A 75 14.59 -1.10 21.36
C LEU A 75 13.25 -0.96 22.07
N TYR A 76 12.84 -1.97 22.86
CA TYR A 76 11.65 -1.87 23.71
C TYR A 76 11.77 -0.68 24.67
N THR A 77 12.92 -0.53 25.34
CA THR A 77 13.17 0.57 26.28
C THR A 77 13.13 1.93 25.57
N ILE A 78 13.74 2.04 24.39
CA ILE A 78 13.68 3.27 23.58
C ILE A 78 12.23 3.63 23.23
N VAL A 79 11.47 2.69 22.66
CA VAL A 79 10.07 2.93 22.24
C VAL A 79 9.18 3.25 23.43
N LYS A 80 9.34 2.55 24.56
CA LYS A 80 8.59 2.81 25.78
C LYS A 80 8.89 4.22 26.33
N ASN A 81 10.16 4.60 26.42
CA ASN A 81 10.55 5.92 26.91
C ASN A 81 10.07 7.06 26.00
N ILE A 82 10.05 6.83 24.68
CA ILE A 82 9.45 7.77 23.72
C ILE A 82 7.94 7.86 23.95
N ASN A 83 7.23 6.74 24.02
CA ASN A 83 5.79 6.70 24.24
C ASN A 83 5.37 7.44 25.53
N GLU A 84 6.14 7.28 26.61
CA GLU A 84 5.83 7.90 27.91
C GLU A 84 6.32 9.36 28.02
N GLY A 85 7.41 9.71 27.33
CA GLY A 85 8.08 11.01 27.49
C GLY A 85 7.87 12.02 26.38
N ALA A 86 7.38 11.59 25.21
CA ALA A 86 7.24 12.45 24.04
C ALA A 86 5.91 13.23 24.08
N LYS A 87 5.99 14.51 23.71
CA LYS A 87 4.82 15.37 23.50
C LYS A 87 4.38 15.25 22.05
N PHE A 88 3.55 14.26 21.76
CA PHE A 88 2.99 14.05 20.43
C PHE A 88 1.98 15.15 20.06
N PRO A 89 1.91 15.54 18.77
CA PRO A 89 0.85 16.44 18.29
C PRO A 89 -0.51 15.75 18.37
N GLU A 90 -1.62 16.45 18.14
CA GLU A 90 -2.94 15.78 18.16
C GLU A 90 -3.09 14.75 17.02
N GLU A 91 -2.54 15.09 15.86
CA GLU A 91 -2.44 14.26 14.67
C GLU A 91 -1.21 14.71 13.88
N SER A 92 -0.43 13.77 13.35
CA SER A 92 0.71 14.09 12.49
C SER A 92 0.23 14.35 11.06
N GLN A 93 0.91 15.25 10.32
CA GLN A 93 0.59 15.48 8.90
C GLN A 93 0.69 14.20 8.06
N ASN A 94 1.62 13.32 8.44
CA ASN A 94 1.82 12.02 7.79
C ASN A 94 0.63 11.08 8.02
N ALA A 95 0.02 11.12 9.21
CA ALA A 95 -1.18 10.34 9.52
C ALA A 95 -2.38 10.80 8.69
N ALA A 96 -2.62 12.11 8.59
CA ALA A 96 -3.69 12.67 7.76
C ALA A 96 -3.52 12.31 6.27
N ARG A 97 -2.29 12.41 5.74
CA ARG A 97 -1.97 12.01 4.36
C ARG A 97 -2.21 10.51 4.14
N THR A 98 -1.85 9.68 5.12
CA THR A 98 -2.02 8.22 5.02
C THR A 98 -3.49 7.83 5.10
N ASP A 99 -4.28 8.51 5.93
CA ASP A 99 -5.74 8.35 5.97
C ASP A 99 -6.40 8.64 4.61
N PHE A 100 -5.97 9.73 3.94
CA PHE A 100 -6.42 10.03 2.58
C PHE A 100 -6.08 8.90 1.60
N TYR A 101 -4.86 8.38 1.62
CA TYR A 101 -4.48 7.25 0.76
C TYR A 101 -5.29 5.99 1.05
N ILE A 102 -5.46 5.63 2.31
CA ILE A 102 -6.27 4.48 2.72
C ILE A 102 -7.68 4.59 2.14
N PHE A 103 -8.30 5.76 2.27
CA PHE A 103 -9.64 5.99 1.72
C PHE A 103 -9.68 5.84 0.19
N VAL A 104 -8.76 6.50 -0.52
CA VAL A 104 -8.72 6.45 -1.99
C VAL A 104 -8.44 5.03 -2.48
N TYR A 105 -7.49 4.32 -1.87
CA TYR A 105 -7.18 2.94 -2.24
C TYR A 105 -8.34 1.98 -1.93
N MET A 106 -9.04 2.17 -0.82
CA MET A 106 -10.21 1.35 -0.49
C MET A 106 -11.26 1.41 -1.60
N ILE A 107 -11.53 2.61 -2.13
CA ILE A 107 -12.45 2.80 -3.27
C ILE A 107 -11.86 2.22 -4.55
N ALA A 108 -10.61 2.59 -4.88
CA ALA A 108 -9.97 2.20 -6.13
C ALA A 108 -9.81 0.67 -6.26
N ASP A 109 -9.35 -0.01 -5.21
CA ASP A 109 -9.19 -1.46 -5.22
C ASP A 109 -10.54 -2.19 -5.25
N SER A 110 -11.59 -1.65 -4.59
CA SER A 110 -12.94 -2.21 -4.67
C SER A 110 -13.49 -2.13 -6.10
N LEU A 111 -13.33 -0.98 -6.76
CA LEU A 111 -13.71 -0.81 -8.17
C LEU A 111 -12.87 -1.71 -9.08
N TRP A 112 -11.58 -1.85 -8.82
CA TRP A 112 -10.69 -2.70 -9.60
C TRP A 112 -11.05 -4.18 -9.49
N LEU A 113 -11.43 -4.63 -8.29
CA LEU A 113 -11.93 -5.98 -8.05
C LEU A 113 -13.20 -6.25 -8.86
N VAL A 114 -14.19 -5.35 -8.78
CA VAL A 114 -15.47 -5.48 -9.51
C VAL A 114 -15.25 -5.45 -11.02
N THR A 115 -14.44 -4.53 -11.52
CA THR A 115 -14.17 -4.43 -12.97
C THR A 115 -13.34 -5.60 -13.49
N SER A 116 -12.46 -6.18 -12.66
CA SER A 116 -11.73 -7.42 -13.00
C SER A 116 -12.66 -8.63 -13.11
N LEU A 117 -13.64 -8.75 -12.21
CA LEU A 117 -14.70 -9.76 -12.32
C LEU A 117 -15.55 -9.54 -13.57
N PHE A 118 -15.87 -8.29 -13.89
CA PHE A 118 -16.65 -7.98 -15.08
C PHE A 118 -15.88 -8.37 -16.36
N MET A 119 -14.60 -8.01 -16.47
CA MET A 119 -13.75 -8.46 -17.57
C MET A 119 -13.71 -10.00 -17.68
N LEU A 120 -13.61 -10.72 -16.57
CA LEU A 120 -13.65 -12.18 -16.54
C LEU A 120 -14.97 -12.73 -17.12
N VAL A 121 -16.11 -12.16 -16.71
CA VAL A 121 -17.43 -12.53 -17.25
C VAL A 121 -17.50 -12.25 -18.76
N GLY A 122 -17.02 -11.08 -19.20
CA GLY A 122 -16.96 -10.73 -20.63
C GLY A 122 -16.14 -11.71 -21.47
N LEU A 123 -15.03 -12.22 -20.90
CA LEU A 123 -14.21 -13.25 -21.53
C LEU A 123 -14.95 -14.59 -21.65
N TYR A 124 -15.64 -15.05 -20.60
CA TYR A 124 -16.41 -16.31 -20.64
C TYR A 124 -17.62 -16.24 -21.58
N LEU A 125 -18.29 -15.09 -21.63
CA LEU A 125 -19.40 -14.84 -22.55
C LEU A 125 -18.95 -14.57 -23.99
N LYS A 126 -17.63 -14.46 -24.23
CA LYS A 126 -17.04 -14.16 -25.55
C LYS A 126 -17.65 -12.91 -26.19
N VAL A 127 -17.84 -11.85 -25.40
CA VAL A 127 -18.48 -10.61 -25.84
C VAL A 127 -17.64 -9.94 -26.94
N LYS A 128 -18.31 -9.41 -27.98
CA LYS A 128 -17.67 -8.82 -29.17
C LYS A 128 -18.24 -7.45 -29.53
N ARG A 129 -17.56 -6.73 -30.43
CA ARG A 129 -18.00 -5.43 -30.97
C ARG A 129 -18.20 -4.41 -29.85
N LEU A 130 -19.18 -3.53 -29.98
CA LEU A 130 -19.43 -2.43 -29.04
C LEU A 130 -19.68 -2.92 -27.61
N THR A 131 -20.30 -4.09 -27.41
CA THR A 131 -20.54 -4.63 -26.07
C THR A 131 -19.24 -5.04 -25.38
N SER A 132 -18.15 -5.35 -26.10
CA SER A 132 -16.87 -5.68 -25.46
C SER A 132 -16.29 -4.49 -24.70
N ILE A 133 -16.52 -3.26 -25.18
CA ILE A 133 -16.08 -2.02 -24.55
C ILE A 133 -16.64 -1.93 -23.12
N CYS A 134 -17.89 -2.32 -22.90
CA CYS A 134 -18.51 -2.31 -21.58
C CYS A 134 -17.75 -3.20 -20.58
N PHE A 135 -17.14 -4.31 -21.01
CA PHE A 135 -16.43 -5.23 -20.13
C PHE A 135 -14.94 -4.89 -19.95
N TYR A 136 -14.27 -4.39 -21.00
CA TYR A 136 -12.83 -4.09 -20.94
C TYR A 136 -12.51 -2.65 -20.50
N ALA A 137 -13.29 -1.66 -20.95
CA ALA A 137 -12.96 -0.25 -20.68
C ALA A 137 -12.98 0.11 -19.18
N PRO A 138 -13.97 -0.34 -18.36
CA PRO A 138 -13.94 -0.07 -16.94
C PRO A 138 -12.70 -0.65 -16.23
N PHE A 139 -12.29 -1.86 -16.61
CA PHE A 139 -11.07 -2.48 -16.09
C PHE A 139 -9.82 -1.66 -16.47
N LEU A 140 -9.72 -1.22 -17.74
CA LEU A 140 -8.59 -0.42 -18.21
C LEU A 140 -8.52 0.92 -17.46
N LEU A 141 -9.64 1.64 -17.34
CA LEU A 141 -9.69 2.89 -16.60
C LEU A 141 -9.28 2.70 -15.14
N SER A 142 -9.85 1.69 -14.46
CA SER A 142 -9.51 1.40 -13.07
C SER A 142 -8.03 1.02 -12.91
N THR A 143 -7.48 0.23 -13.82
CA THR A 143 -6.07 -0.18 -13.79
C THR A 143 -5.14 1.01 -14.01
N ALA A 144 -5.45 1.90 -14.96
CA ALA A 144 -4.69 3.12 -15.19
C ALA A 144 -4.69 4.04 -13.96
N THR A 145 -5.85 4.24 -13.34
CA THR A 145 -5.96 5.03 -12.09
C THR A 145 -5.09 4.44 -10.98
N ILE A 146 -5.10 3.12 -10.79
CA ILE A 146 -4.27 2.46 -9.77
C ILE A 146 -2.78 2.62 -10.06
N ILE A 147 -2.35 2.39 -11.31
CA ILE A 147 -0.94 2.53 -11.69
C ILE A 147 -0.44 3.96 -11.38
N LEU A 148 -1.25 4.98 -11.67
CA LEU A 148 -0.91 6.37 -11.36
C LEU A 148 -0.91 6.63 -9.85
N LEU A 149 -1.91 6.14 -9.13
CA LEU A 149 -1.99 6.29 -7.68
C LEU A 149 -0.78 5.67 -6.97
N ASP A 150 -0.35 4.48 -7.41
CA ASP A 150 0.84 3.78 -6.92
C ASP A 150 2.11 4.62 -7.11
N VAL A 151 2.27 5.27 -8.27
CA VAL A 151 3.42 6.16 -8.53
C VAL A 151 3.38 7.36 -7.59
N VAL A 152 2.23 8.03 -7.46
CA VAL A 152 2.10 9.22 -6.59
C VAL A 152 2.38 8.86 -5.12
N ALA A 153 1.80 7.75 -4.64
CA ALA A 153 2.05 7.26 -3.29
C ALA A 153 3.53 6.90 -3.07
N SER A 154 4.15 6.19 -4.04
CA SER A 154 5.57 5.83 -3.99
C SER A 154 6.47 7.05 -3.91
N VAL A 155 6.18 8.12 -4.65
CA VAL A 155 6.94 9.37 -4.59
C VAL A 155 6.81 10.03 -3.22
N HIS A 156 5.59 10.16 -2.68
CA HIS A 156 5.39 10.75 -1.36
C HIS A 156 6.09 9.97 -0.24
N TYR A 157 5.89 8.66 -0.16
CA TYR A 157 6.55 7.84 0.86
C TYR A 157 8.05 7.66 0.60
N GLY A 158 8.49 7.72 -0.66
CA GLY A 158 9.90 7.74 -1.03
C GLY A 158 10.61 9.01 -0.55
N LEU A 159 9.96 10.17 -0.63
CA LEU A 159 10.49 11.42 -0.08
C LEU A 159 10.61 11.37 1.45
N ASP A 160 9.70 10.70 2.15
CA ASP A 160 9.80 10.52 3.61
C ASP A 160 11.09 9.79 4.02
N ILE A 161 11.57 8.83 3.20
CA ILE A 161 12.83 8.11 3.44
C ILE A 161 14.01 9.09 3.50
N HIS A 162 13.98 10.16 2.70
CA HIS A 162 15.01 11.20 2.70
C HIS A 162 14.92 12.15 3.90
N LEU A 163 13.77 12.23 4.57
CA LEU A 163 13.57 13.12 5.72
C LEU A 163 13.91 12.47 7.06
N VAL A 164 13.94 11.14 7.10
CA VAL A 164 14.16 10.34 8.31
C VAL A 164 15.50 9.62 8.23
N HIS A 165 16.38 9.87 9.20
CA HIS A 165 17.72 9.25 9.26
C HIS A 165 18.06 8.65 10.63
N ASP A 166 17.48 9.20 11.69
CA ASP A 166 17.70 8.80 13.08
C ASP A 166 16.45 9.08 13.94
N TYR A 167 16.49 8.76 15.24
CA TYR A 167 15.32 8.96 16.11
C TYR A 167 14.95 10.45 16.27
N THR A 168 15.93 11.34 16.29
CA THR A 168 15.67 12.79 16.46
C THR A 168 14.98 13.39 15.25
N THR A 169 15.45 13.05 14.04
CA THR A 169 14.86 13.47 12.76
C THR A 169 13.50 12.83 12.55
N TRP A 170 13.32 11.56 12.91
CA TRP A 170 12.03 10.89 12.90
C TRP A 170 11.00 11.54 13.85
N LEU A 171 11.38 11.79 15.10
CA LEU A 171 10.49 12.45 16.06
C LEU A 171 10.12 13.86 15.61
N LYS A 172 11.07 14.58 15.00
CA LYS A 172 10.79 15.88 14.37
C LYS A 172 9.83 15.73 13.18
N PHE A 173 10.02 14.71 12.35
CA PHE A 173 9.19 14.41 11.19
C PHE A 173 7.74 14.10 11.56
N ILE A 174 7.49 13.36 12.64
CA ILE A 174 6.12 13.07 13.12
C ILE A 174 5.52 14.23 13.94
N GLY A 175 6.29 15.28 14.23
CA GLY A 175 5.82 16.49 14.90
C GLY A 175 5.93 16.52 16.43
N VAL A 176 6.79 15.70 17.04
CA VAL A 176 7.01 15.71 18.50
C VAL A 176 7.70 17.02 18.92
N GLU A 177 7.08 17.78 19.83
CA GLU A 177 7.60 19.09 20.25
C GLU A 177 8.96 19.01 20.97
N ASN A 178 9.12 18.01 21.83
CA ASN A 178 10.31 17.81 22.67
C ASN A 178 11.31 16.80 22.06
N TYR A 179 11.34 16.66 20.74
CA TYR A 179 12.16 15.68 20.02
C TYR A 179 13.66 15.69 20.41
N LYS A 180 14.24 16.86 20.71
CA LYS A 180 15.66 17.00 21.10
C LYS A 180 16.04 16.24 22.38
N LYS A 181 15.08 15.99 23.28
CA LYS A 181 15.30 15.23 24.54
C LYS A 181 15.79 13.80 24.28
N PHE A 182 15.46 13.25 23.12
CA PHE A 182 15.73 11.86 22.74
C PHE A 182 17.00 11.69 21.89
N SER A 183 17.80 12.75 21.75
CA SER A 183 19.04 12.73 20.95
C SER A 183 20.07 11.72 21.42
N SER A 184 20.06 11.33 22.71
CA SER A 184 20.93 10.27 23.22
C SER A 184 20.68 8.91 22.54
N TYR A 185 19.46 8.63 22.08
CA TYR A 185 19.12 7.39 21.38
C TYR A 185 19.76 7.28 20.00
N ASN A 186 20.22 8.39 19.41
CA ASN A 186 20.94 8.38 18.15
C ASN A 186 22.31 7.67 18.24
N LYS A 187 22.85 7.49 19.46
CA LYS A 187 24.08 6.73 19.69
C LYS A 187 23.87 5.22 19.60
N HIS A 188 22.62 4.76 19.65
CA HIS A 188 22.28 3.35 19.60
C HIS A 188 22.41 2.79 18.18
N VAL A 189 22.85 1.53 18.04
CA VAL A 189 23.08 0.89 16.73
C VAL A 189 21.82 0.87 15.84
N THR A 190 20.64 0.84 16.46
CA THR A 190 19.35 0.80 15.76
C THR A 190 18.94 2.15 15.17
N ALA A 191 19.55 3.26 15.61
CA ALA A 191 19.16 4.60 15.19
C ALA A 191 19.23 4.81 13.68
N LYS A 192 20.19 4.17 13.01
CA LYS A 192 20.38 4.30 11.55
C LYS A 192 19.32 3.58 10.72
N TYR A 193 18.72 2.51 11.26
CA TYR A 193 17.92 1.57 10.46
C TYR A 193 16.44 1.60 10.83
N ILE A 194 16.14 1.60 12.13
CA ILE A 194 14.77 1.40 12.60
C ILE A 194 13.84 2.57 12.23
N PRO A 195 14.22 3.85 12.40
CA PRO A 195 13.37 4.96 11.99
C PRO A 195 13.08 4.95 10.49
N VAL A 196 14.11 4.68 9.67
CA VAL A 196 14.03 4.64 8.20
C VAL A 196 13.23 3.44 7.69
N MET A 197 13.20 2.34 8.44
CA MET A 197 12.43 1.16 8.08
C MET A 197 10.93 1.46 7.93
N THR A 198 10.39 2.39 8.73
CA THR A 198 8.96 2.74 8.69
C THR A 198 8.52 3.34 7.35
N PRO A 199 9.12 4.43 6.81
CA PRO A 199 8.77 4.94 5.49
C PRO A 199 9.08 3.93 4.37
N VAL A 200 10.14 3.13 4.50
CA VAL A 200 10.46 2.09 3.50
C VAL A 200 9.35 1.06 3.40
N LEU A 201 8.86 0.53 4.53
CA LEU A 201 7.78 -0.44 4.54
C LEU A 201 6.50 0.14 3.94
N LEU A 202 6.14 1.37 4.32
CA LEU A 202 4.95 2.04 3.79
C LEU A 202 5.06 2.30 2.28
N CYS A 203 6.23 2.73 1.82
CA CYS A 203 6.52 2.88 0.41
C CYS A 203 6.33 1.54 -0.33
N ILE A 204 6.89 0.44 0.17
CA ILE A 204 6.74 -0.89 -0.45
C ILE A 204 5.27 -1.34 -0.51
N PHE A 205 4.52 -1.18 0.59
CA PHE A 205 3.13 -1.61 0.66
C PHE A 205 2.23 -0.80 -0.27
N PHE A 206 2.32 0.53 -0.23
CA PHE A 206 1.51 1.41 -1.09
C PHE A 206 1.97 1.40 -2.56
N ALA A 207 3.24 1.14 -2.85
CA ALA A 207 3.75 0.91 -4.20
C ALA A 207 3.43 -0.50 -4.75
N LYS A 208 2.73 -1.33 -3.96
CA LYS A 208 2.39 -2.73 -4.26
C LYS A 208 3.59 -3.58 -4.66
N CYS A 209 4.79 -3.29 -4.15
CA CYS A 209 6.06 -3.83 -4.65
C CYS A 209 6.29 -3.53 -6.14
N LEU A 210 7.48 -3.03 -6.49
CA LEU A 210 7.81 -2.65 -7.88
C LEU A 210 7.51 -3.74 -8.92
N VAL A 211 7.72 -5.01 -8.56
CA VAL A 211 7.45 -6.16 -9.43
C VAL A 211 5.98 -6.28 -9.79
N PHE A 212 5.05 -6.15 -8.83
CA PHE A 212 3.62 -6.28 -9.15
C PHE A 212 3.10 -5.05 -9.90
N TRP A 213 3.67 -3.87 -9.63
CA TRP A 213 3.38 -2.67 -10.42
C TRP A 213 3.77 -2.86 -11.90
N ILE A 214 4.97 -3.38 -12.20
CA ILE A 214 5.39 -3.69 -13.57
C ILE A 214 4.44 -4.70 -14.23
N ILE A 215 4.04 -5.75 -13.50
CA ILE A 215 3.07 -6.74 -14.00
C ILE A 215 1.74 -6.07 -14.36
N ASN A 216 1.26 -5.12 -13.56
CA ASN A 216 0.03 -4.38 -13.85
C ASN A 216 0.16 -3.53 -15.11
N VAL A 217 1.29 -2.85 -15.32
CA VAL A 217 1.56 -2.10 -16.55
C VAL A 217 1.55 -3.03 -17.77
N VAL A 218 2.24 -4.18 -17.69
CA VAL A 218 2.28 -5.16 -18.78
C VAL A 218 0.89 -5.73 -19.06
N ASN A 219 0.11 -6.04 -18.03
CA ASN A 219 -1.24 -6.56 -18.15
C ASN A 219 -2.20 -5.53 -18.74
N PHE A 220 -2.06 -4.25 -18.38
CA PHE A 220 -2.81 -3.15 -18.98
C PHE A 220 -2.67 -3.11 -20.50
N TYR A 221 -1.43 -3.13 -21.02
CA TYR A 221 -1.19 -3.18 -22.48
C TYR A 221 -1.74 -4.45 -23.13
N LYS A 222 -1.61 -5.61 -22.47
CA LYS A 222 -2.19 -6.87 -22.97
C LYS A 222 -3.71 -6.79 -23.07
N VAL A 223 -4.38 -6.17 -22.10
CA VAL A 223 -5.85 -6.02 -22.12
C VAL A 223 -6.30 -5.01 -23.17
N ILE A 224 -5.56 -3.92 -23.42
CA ILE A 224 -5.83 -3.03 -24.56
C ILE A 224 -5.88 -3.83 -25.86
N ASN A 225 -4.86 -4.67 -26.10
CA ASN A 225 -4.81 -5.51 -27.30
C ASN A 225 -5.98 -6.49 -27.38
N LEU A 226 -6.37 -7.11 -26.24
CA LEU A 226 -7.54 -7.99 -26.19
C LEU A 226 -8.84 -7.23 -26.50
N ALA A 227 -8.99 -6.02 -25.97
CA ALA A 227 -10.16 -5.18 -26.18
C ALA A 227 -10.30 -4.75 -27.64
N ILE A 228 -9.20 -4.31 -28.28
CA ILE A 228 -9.19 -3.94 -29.71
C ILE A 228 -9.59 -5.14 -30.57
N LEU A 229 -9.00 -6.30 -30.33
CA LEU A 229 -9.32 -7.53 -31.09
C LEU A 229 -10.79 -7.96 -30.89
N ALA A 230 -11.32 -7.85 -29.68
CA ALA A 230 -12.72 -8.15 -29.40
C ALA A 230 -13.68 -7.15 -30.08
N TYR A 231 -13.27 -5.89 -30.21
CA TYR A 231 -14.05 -4.83 -30.85
C TYR A 231 -14.12 -4.98 -32.38
N ILE A 232 -12.98 -5.23 -33.03
CA ILE A 232 -12.91 -5.35 -34.50
C ILE A 232 -13.66 -6.59 -35.01
N ASP A 233 -14.01 -7.54 -34.12
CA ASP A 233 -14.65 -8.81 -34.49
C ASP A 233 -13.84 -9.57 -35.54
N GLU A 234 -12.50 -9.44 -35.49
CA GLU A 234 -11.62 -10.13 -36.43
C GLU A 234 -11.87 -11.64 -36.34
N PRO A 235 -12.29 -12.31 -37.43
CA PRO A 235 -12.10 -13.74 -37.52
C PRO A 235 -10.58 -13.96 -37.53
N ALA A 236 -10.08 -14.66 -36.51
CA ALA A 236 -8.65 -14.81 -36.20
C ALA A 236 -7.80 -15.56 -37.26
N ASN A 237 -8.24 -15.61 -38.52
CA ASN A 237 -7.60 -16.33 -39.63
C ASN A 237 -6.73 -15.45 -40.54
N TYR A 238 -6.55 -14.15 -40.28
CA TYR A 238 -5.85 -13.25 -41.22
C TYR A 238 -4.37 -12.95 -40.92
N TYR A 239 -3.81 -13.46 -39.83
CA TYR A 239 -2.36 -13.41 -39.57
C TYR A 239 -1.82 -14.82 -39.31
N GLY A 240 -1.95 -15.66 -40.33
CA GLY A 240 -1.01 -16.75 -40.58
C GLY A 240 0.09 -16.22 -41.50
N MET A 241 0.99 -15.42 -40.96
CA MET A 241 2.34 -15.14 -41.48
C MET A 241 3.27 -14.96 -40.29
#